data_AF-A0AAU7UAB5-F1
#
_entry.id   AF-A0AAU7UAB5-F1
#
_cell.length_a   1.000
_cell.length_b   1.000
_cell.length_c   1.000
_cell.angle_alpha   90.00
_cell.angle_beta   90.00
_cell.angle_gamma   90.00
#
_symmetry.space_group_name_H-M   'P 1'
#
loop_
_entity.id
_entity.type
_entity.pdbx_description
1 polymer ?
#
loop_
_entity_poly.entity_id
_entity_poly.type
_entity_poly.pdbx_seq_one_letter_code
_entity_poly.pdbx_strand_id
1 'polypeptide(L)'
;MTIYTSRPAAAHLPHPQQQEVQLTSELYGSHVVEVVVSGQAGPLQLDGWRLRLWPQARLGDATLELQAEAGRGTPDLPALLCDLQRLGYTPLGPLRSRISRP
;
A
#
# COMPACT_ATOMS: atom_id res chain seq x y z
N MET A 1 -29.27 28.73 -42.67
CA MET A 1 -28.00 29.32 -42.18
C MET A 1 -28.10 29.38 -40.66
N THR A 2 -27.55 28.36 -39.98
CA THR A 2 -27.61 28.23 -38.52
C THR A 2 -26.21 27.90 -38.04
N ILE A 3 -25.64 28.79 -37.22
CA ILE A 3 -24.28 28.69 -36.71
C ILE A 3 -24.32 27.83 -35.43
N TYR A 4 -23.70 26.65 -35.47
CA TYR A 4 -23.43 25.84 -34.28
C TYR A 4 -22.14 26.36 -33.64
N THR A 5 -22.25 27.08 -32.52
CA THR A 5 -21.12 27.38 -31.65
C THR A 5 -20.85 26.16 -30.77
N SER A 6 -19.89 25.33 -31.17
CA SER A 6 -19.37 24.24 -30.35
C SER A 6 -18.55 24.81 -29.19
N ARG A 7 -19.01 24.56 -27.96
CA ARG A 7 -18.33 24.88 -26.70
C ARG A 7 -17.01 24.08 -26.61
N PRO A 8 -15.88 24.68 -26.19
CA PRO A 8 -14.63 23.94 -26.05
C PRO A 8 -14.78 22.90 -24.94
N ALA A 9 -14.47 21.65 -25.27
CA ALA A 9 -14.37 20.56 -24.31
C ALA A 9 -13.26 20.92 -23.30
N ALA A 10 -13.67 21.23 -22.07
CA ALA A 10 -12.74 21.32 -20.96
C ALA A 10 -12.04 19.96 -20.84
N ALA A 11 -10.72 19.96 -20.96
CA ALA A 11 -9.88 18.81 -20.74
C ALA A 11 -10.21 18.24 -19.34
N HIS A 12 -10.80 17.06 -19.30
CA HIS A 12 -10.95 16.34 -18.04
C HIS A 12 -9.53 16.09 -17.49
N LEU A 13 -9.21 16.69 -16.34
CA LEU A 13 -8.06 16.24 -15.59
C LEU A 13 -8.36 14.81 -15.14
N PRO A 14 -7.43 13.85 -15.23
CA PRO A 14 -7.63 12.54 -14.65
C PRO A 14 -7.81 12.74 -13.14
N HIS A 15 -9.02 12.47 -12.65
CA HIS A 15 -9.27 12.37 -11.22
C HIS A 15 -8.31 11.31 -10.67
N PRO A 16 -7.58 11.55 -9.57
CA PRO A 16 -6.82 10.49 -8.92
C PRO A 16 -7.83 9.42 -8.55
N GLN A 17 -7.77 8.28 -9.23
CA GLN A 17 -8.58 7.12 -8.89
C GLN A 17 -8.27 6.78 -7.45
N GLN A 18 -9.24 7.02 -6.56
CA GLN A 18 -9.27 6.36 -5.25
C GLN A 18 -9.48 4.88 -5.56
N GLN A 19 -8.38 4.19 -5.80
CA GLN A 19 -8.35 2.75 -6.01
C GLN A 19 -8.82 2.11 -4.70
N GLU A 20 -10.07 1.67 -4.71
CA GLU A 20 -10.66 0.85 -3.67
C GLU A 20 -9.74 -0.35 -3.44
N VAL A 21 -9.23 -0.43 -2.21
CA VAL A 21 -8.18 -1.36 -1.80
C VAL A 21 -8.77 -2.77 -1.82
N GLN A 22 -8.64 -3.46 -2.96
CA GLN A 22 -8.95 -4.88 -3.04
C GLN A 22 -7.89 -5.66 -2.25
N LEU A 23 -8.18 -5.87 -0.96
CA LEU A 23 -7.48 -6.79 -0.07
C LEU A 23 -7.78 -8.24 -0.52
N THR A 24 -7.11 -8.71 -1.56
CA THR A 24 -7.29 -10.09 -2.03
C THR A 24 -6.62 -11.07 -1.06
N SER A 25 -7.45 -11.94 -0.50
CA SER A 25 -7.30 -12.73 0.72
C SER A 25 -6.47 -14.03 0.56
N GLU A 26 -5.28 -13.94 -0.03
CA GLU A 26 -4.32 -15.05 0.02
C GLU A 26 -2.99 -14.55 0.59
N LEU A 27 -2.82 -14.78 1.90
CA LEU A 27 -1.77 -14.19 2.74
C LEU A 27 -0.49 -15.05 2.86
N TYR A 28 -0.41 -16.12 2.08
CA TYR A 28 0.81 -16.89 1.93
C TYR A 28 1.66 -16.27 0.82
N GLY A 29 2.46 -15.27 1.18
CA GLY A 29 3.32 -14.56 0.24
C GLY A 29 4.01 -13.34 0.84
N SER A 30 4.86 -12.70 0.05
CA SER A 30 5.39 -11.36 0.35
C SER A 30 4.38 -10.33 -0.14
N HIS A 31 4.00 -9.36 0.67
CA HIS A 31 3.19 -8.21 0.27
C HIS A 31 4.05 -6.95 0.30
N VAL A 32 3.86 -6.05 -0.67
CA VAL A 32 4.63 -4.81 -0.77
C VAL A 32 3.68 -3.62 -0.76
N VAL A 33 4.01 -2.59 0.02
CA VAL A 33 3.26 -1.34 0.11
C VAL A 33 4.22 -0.17 0.26
N GLU A 34 3.89 0.97 -0.32
CA GLU A 34 4.65 2.20 -0.06
C GLU A 34 4.17 2.80 1.26
N VAL A 35 5.04 3.46 2.02
CA VAL A 35 4.71 4.01 3.34
C VAL A 35 5.24 5.43 3.49
N VAL A 36 4.51 6.27 4.23
CA VAL A 36 5.04 7.51 4.81
C VAL A 36 5.53 7.19 6.22
N VAL A 37 6.71 7.68 6.54
CA VAL A 37 7.33 7.52 7.85
C VAL A 37 7.11 8.80 8.65
N SER A 38 6.27 8.72 9.68
CA SER A 38 5.92 9.86 10.52
C SER A 38 6.80 9.92 11.77
N GLY A 39 7.56 11.01 11.92
CA GLY A 39 8.29 11.33 13.16
C GLY A 39 9.31 10.27 13.57
N GLN A 40 9.33 9.91 14.87
CA GLN A 40 10.14 8.79 15.37
C GLN A 40 9.47 7.47 15.02
N ALA A 41 9.75 6.97 13.82
CA ALA A 41 9.40 5.61 13.46
C ALA A 41 9.98 4.64 14.49
N GLY A 42 9.12 3.79 15.04
CA GLY A 42 9.52 2.75 15.98
C GLY A 42 10.32 1.64 15.27
N PRO A 43 10.88 0.69 16.04
CA PRO A 43 11.46 -0.51 15.45
C PRO A 43 10.40 -1.25 14.63
N LEU A 44 10.74 -1.54 13.38
CA LEU A 44 9.87 -2.24 12.44
C LEU A 44 9.84 -3.74 12.77
N GLN A 45 9.16 -4.10 13.86
CA GLN A 45 8.99 -5.45 14.36
C GLN A 45 7.52 -5.70 14.68
N LEU A 46 6.94 -6.74 14.07
CA LEU A 46 5.57 -7.17 14.31
C LEU A 46 5.53 -8.69 14.48
N ASP A 47 4.75 -9.15 15.45
CA ASP A 47 4.67 -10.56 15.78
C ASP A 47 4.12 -11.38 14.62
N GLY A 48 4.87 -12.42 14.22
CA GLY A 48 4.48 -13.28 13.10
C GLY A 48 4.73 -12.67 11.72
N TRP A 49 5.45 -11.56 11.64
CA TRP A 49 5.80 -10.89 10.40
C TRP A 49 7.29 -10.64 10.27
N ARG A 50 7.84 -11.00 9.12
CA ARG A 50 9.14 -10.52 8.67
C ARG A 50 8.93 -9.25 7.85
N LEU A 51 9.57 -8.17 8.29
CA LEU A 51 9.45 -6.85 7.69
C LEU A 51 10.77 -6.42 7.03
N ARG A 52 10.70 -5.83 5.84
CA ARG A 52 11.85 -5.25 5.14
C ARG A 52 11.49 -3.88 4.59
N LEU A 53 12.31 -2.89 4.89
CA LEU A 53 12.11 -1.51 4.45
C LEU A 53 13.20 -1.12 3.45
N TRP A 54 12.82 -0.51 2.32
CA TRP A 54 13.73 0.11 1.37
C TRP A 54 13.41 1.60 1.24
N PRO A 55 14.42 2.49 1.25
CA PRO A 55 14.22 3.95 1.15
C PRO A 55 13.86 4.42 -0.27
N GLN A 56 13.41 3.50 -1.14
CA GLN A 56 13.04 3.79 -2.51
C GLN A 56 11.54 3.58 -2.68
N ALA A 57 10.80 4.65 -2.92
CA ALA A 57 9.35 4.65 -3.19
C ALA A 57 9.02 5.66 -4.29
N ARG A 58 7.85 5.50 -4.94
CA ARG A 58 7.38 6.45 -5.97
C ARG A 58 6.58 7.60 -5.38
N LEU A 59 5.83 7.35 -4.31
CA LEU A 59 4.90 8.29 -3.69
C LEU A 59 5.22 8.56 -2.21
N GLY A 60 5.60 7.52 -1.46
CA GLY A 60 5.94 7.62 -0.04
C GLY A 60 7.41 7.89 0.24
N ASP A 61 7.81 7.70 1.49
CA ASP A 61 9.21 7.79 1.93
C ASP A 61 9.96 6.48 1.72
N ALA A 62 9.25 5.34 1.81
CA ALA A 62 9.85 4.03 1.72
C ALA A 62 8.88 2.99 1.14
N THR A 63 9.44 1.90 0.63
CA THR A 63 8.72 0.68 0.29
C THR A 63 8.88 -0.32 1.42
N LEU A 64 7.78 -0.89 1.89
CA LEU A 64 7.72 -1.89 2.94
C LEU A 64 7.28 -3.25 2.35
N GLU A 65 8.10 -4.29 2.53
CA GLU A 65 7.70 -5.68 2.30
C GLU A 65 7.33 -6.35 3.62
N LEU A 66 6.20 -7.04 3.59
CA LEU A 66 5.52 -7.72 4.68
C LEU A 66 5.45 -9.20 4.30
N GLN A 67 6.10 -10.07 5.05
CA GLN A 67 6.05 -11.51 4.83
C GLN A 67 5.55 -12.20 6.09
N ALA A 68 4.45 -12.96 5.98
CA ALA A 68 3.94 -13.75 7.09
C ALA A 68 4.91 -14.88 7.44
N GLU A 69 5.16 -15.09 8.73
CA GLU A 69 5.96 -16.22 9.21
C GLU A 69 5.16 -17.53 9.15
N ALA A 70 5.76 -18.56 8.56
CA ALA A 70 5.12 -19.87 8.48
C ALA A 70 4.82 -20.42 9.88
N GLY A 71 3.58 -20.89 10.08
CA GLY A 71 3.15 -21.53 11.34
C GLY A 71 2.60 -20.58 12.42
N ARG A 72 2.58 -19.26 12.21
CA ARG A 72 2.04 -18.27 13.15
C ARG A 72 0.52 -18.00 13.02
N GLY A 73 -0.19 -18.78 12.20
CA GLY A 73 -1.64 -18.64 11.97
C GLY A 73 -1.99 -17.86 10.70
N THR A 74 -3.29 -17.63 10.48
CA THR A 74 -3.76 -16.83 9.33
C THR A 74 -3.48 -15.36 9.65
N PRO A 75 -2.77 -14.63 8.79
CA PRO A 75 -2.45 -13.23 9.09
C PRO A 75 -3.71 -12.35 9.04
N ASP A 76 -3.79 -11.34 9.91
CA ASP A 76 -4.88 -10.36 9.91
C ASP A 76 -4.36 -9.03 9.33
N LEU A 77 -4.75 -8.73 8.10
CA LEU A 77 -4.32 -7.53 7.38
C LEU A 77 -4.82 -6.22 8.03
N PRO A 78 -6.12 -6.07 8.37
CA PRO A 78 -6.57 -4.93 9.16
C PRO A 78 -5.77 -4.69 10.44
N ALA A 79 -5.49 -5.76 11.21
CA ALA A 79 -4.68 -5.63 12.42
C ALA A 79 -3.25 -5.16 12.11
N LEU A 80 -2.62 -5.73 11.09
CA LEU A 80 -1.29 -5.35 10.61
C LEU A 80 -1.20 -3.87 10.24
N LEU A 81 -2.19 -3.34 9.50
CA LEU A 81 -2.18 -1.93 9.08
C LEU A 81 -2.31 -0.99 10.30
N CYS A 82 -3.15 -1.36 11.26
CA CYS A 82 -3.26 -0.63 12.53
C CYS A 82 -1.95 -0.67 13.33
N ASP A 83 -1.27 -1.81 13.37
CA ASP A 83 0.03 -1.94 14.03
C ASP A 83 1.11 -1.06 13.36
N LEU A 84 1.16 -1.06 12.01
CA LEU A 84 2.11 -0.24 11.26
C LEU A 84 1.90 1.26 11.52
N GLN A 85 0.65 1.72 11.53
CA GLN A 85 0.34 3.11 11.85
C GLN A 85 0.76 3.48 13.27
N ARG A 86 0.56 2.59 14.25
CA ARG A 86 1.04 2.78 15.62
C ARG A 86 2.57 2.87 15.72
N LEU A 87 3.29 2.20 14.82
CA LEU A 87 4.75 2.28 14.70
C LEU A 87 5.23 3.52 13.92
N GLY A 88 4.32 4.35 13.42
CA GLY A 88 4.64 5.56 12.63
C GLY A 88 4.77 5.31 11.14
N TYR A 89 4.39 4.13 10.64
CA TYR A 89 4.38 3.80 9.21
C TYR A 89 2.95 3.86 8.67
N THR A 90 2.66 4.87 7.83
CA THR A 90 1.35 5.01 7.21
C THR A 90 1.37 4.40 5.80
N PRO A 91 0.62 3.32 5.53
CA PRO A 91 0.55 2.71 4.21
C PRO A 91 -0.08 3.64 3.19
N LEU A 92 0.55 3.76 2.03
CA LEU A 92 0.08 4.48 0.86
C LEU A 92 -0.39 3.49 -0.20
N GLY A 93 -1.71 3.41 -0.36
CA GLY A 93 -2.34 2.60 -1.38
C GLY A 93 -2.45 1.11 -1.03
N PRO A 94 -2.80 0.27 -2.02
CA PRO A 94 -3.09 -1.14 -1.78
C PRO A 94 -1.83 -1.96 -1.53
N LEU A 95 -1.96 -2.96 -0.65
CA LEU A 95 -0.94 -4.00 -0.47
C LEU A 95 -0.91 -4.86 -1.73
N ARG A 96 0.25 -4.89 -2.38
CA ARG A 96 0.45 -5.68 -3.60
C ARG A 96 1.06 -7.02 -3.23
N SER A 97 0.36 -8.11 -3.51
CA SER A 97 0.93 -9.45 -3.39
C SER A 97 2.07 -9.63 -4.40
N ARG A 98 3.24 -9.98 -3.90
CA ARG A 98 4.40 -10.37 -4.67
C ARG A 98 4.51 -11.88 -4.59
N ILE A 99 4.23 -12.55 -5.71
CA ILE A 99 4.50 -13.98 -5.84
C ILE A 99 6.03 -14.13 -5.77
N SER A 100 6.52 -14.62 -4.63
CA SER A 100 7.90 -15.05 -4.50
C SER A 100 8.01 -16.33 -5.32
N ARG A 101 8.62 -16.24 -6.51
CA ARG A 101 9.00 -17.45 -7.24
C ARG A 101 10.13 -18.14 -6.45
N PRO A 102 10.01 -19.45 -6.18
CA PRO A 102 11.05 -20.22 -5.49
C PRO A 102 12.35 -20.29 -6.30
#